data_AF-A0A954E938-F1
#
_entry.id   AF-A0A954E938-F1
#
_cell.length_a   1.000
_cell.length_b   1.000
_cell.length_c   1.000
_cell.angle_alpha   90.00
_cell.angle_beta   90.00
_cell.angle_gamma   90.00
#
_symmetry.space_group_name_H-M   'P 1'
#
loop_
_entity.id
_entity.type
_entity.pdbx_description
1 polymer ?
#
loop_
_entity_poly.entity_id
_entity_poly.type
_entity_poly.pdbx_seq_one_letter_code
_entity_poly.pdbx_strand_id
1 'polypeptide(L)'
;MAGHLGAAVVAGYFFGEDQSDLPDEVFRGIEGEIKRVIAGEESFWWNAKKAGVTSADLFEPFPKEESKPDAIKSIADALQNNVGETRQSGHNIIFASLAIRALRDHEDFATPQVIAGIRKLTEGFDNAHAGRGFYGNDKGWLTGNQVKLSPDNNFPKYESIPQMV
;
A
#
# COMPACT_ATOMS: atom_id res chain seq x y z
N MET A 1 9.57 -6.03 1.85
CA MET A 1 8.26 -6.66 1.59
C MET A 1 7.78 -6.08 0.27
N ALA A 2 7.54 -6.90 -0.76
CA ALA A 2 7.42 -6.43 -2.16
C ALA A 2 6.33 -5.35 -2.38
N GLY A 3 5.31 -5.32 -1.51
CA GLY A 3 4.22 -4.33 -1.58
C GLY A 3 4.66 -2.86 -1.56
N HIS A 4 5.85 -2.53 -1.04
CA HIS A 4 6.32 -1.13 -1.02
C HIS A 4 6.52 -0.56 -2.44
N LEU A 5 7.11 -1.36 -3.34
CA LEU A 5 7.40 -0.90 -4.71
C LEU A 5 6.10 -0.72 -5.49
N GLY A 6 5.18 -1.69 -5.41
CA GLY A 6 3.86 -1.59 -6.04
C GLY A 6 3.05 -0.41 -5.48
N ALA A 7 3.04 -0.23 -4.16
CA ALA A 7 2.35 0.89 -3.52
C ALA A 7 2.92 2.25 -3.92
N ALA A 8 4.25 2.37 -4.07
CA ALA A 8 4.89 3.60 -4.53
C ALA A 8 4.48 3.95 -5.97
N VAL A 9 4.45 2.97 -6.87
CA VAL A 9 4.01 3.18 -8.26
C VAL A 9 2.54 3.60 -8.32
N VAL A 10 1.66 2.90 -7.60
CA VAL A 10 0.23 3.22 -7.55
C VAL A 10 -0.02 4.60 -6.92
N ALA A 11 0.69 4.94 -5.85
CA ALA A 11 0.57 6.26 -5.23
C ALA A 11 1.05 7.38 -6.16
N GLY A 12 2.13 7.18 -6.90
CA GLY A 12 2.61 8.15 -7.89
C GLY A 12 1.61 8.37 -9.03
N TYR A 13 0.95 7.30 -9.48
CA TYR A 13 -0.14 7.38 -10.45
C TYR A 13 -1.31 8.24 -9.92
N PHE A 14 -1.83 7.92 -8.74
CA PHE A 14 -2.96 8.68 -8.16
C PHE A 14 -2.61 10.11 -7.83
N PHE A 15 -1.38 10.37 -7.37
CA PHE A 15 -0.96 11.75 -7.15
C PHE A 15 -1.02 12.56 -8.44
N GLY A 16 -0.60 11.97 -9.56
CA GLY A 16 -0.69 12.65 -10.85
C GLY A 16 -2.13 12.87 -11.33
N GLU A 17 -3.02 11.91 -11.07
CA GLU A 17 -4.45 12.04 -11.36
C GLU A 17 -5.11 13.14 -10.50
N ASP A 18 -4.90 13.09 -9.19
CA ASP A 18 -5.56 13.96 -8.21
C ASP A 18 -4.99 15.39 -8.22
N GLN A 19 -3.76 15.59 -8.71
CA GLN A 19 -3.07 16.88 -8.77
C GLN A 19 -2.76 17.31 -10.21
N SER A 20 -3.75 17.13 -11.09
CA SER A 20 -3.67 17.40 -12.54
C SER A 20 -3.29 18.84 -12.93
N ASP A 21 -3.30 19.78 -11.99
CA ASP A 21 -2.99 21.20 -12.18
C ASP A 21 -1.52 21.57 -11.87
N LEU A 22 -0.70 20.61 -11.45
CA LEU A 22 0.73 20.84 -11.20
C LEU A 22 1.51 21.15 -12.47
N PRO A 23 2.67 21.83 -12.37
CA PRO A 23 3.54 22.08 -13.52
C PRO A 23 4.04 20.77 -14.17
N ASP A 24 4.18 20.76 -15.49
CA ASP A 24 4.67 19.61 -16.26
C ASP A 24 6.05 19.11 -15.75
N GLU A 25 6.89 19.99 -15.22
CA GLU A 25 8.17 19.61 -14.61
C GLU A 25 8.00 18.63 -13.45
N VAL A 26 6.96 18.82 -12.64
CA VAL A 26 6.66 17.97 -11.49
C VAL A 26 6.19 16.60 -11.97
N PHE A 27 5.31 16.55 -12.97
CA PHE A 27 4.88 15.31 -13.59
C PHE A 27 6.03 14.51 -14.19
N ARG A 28 6.93 15.18 -14.93
CA ARG A 28 8.13 14.53 -15.48
C ARG A 28 9.03 13.95 -14.38
N GLY A 29 9.14 14.63 -13.25
CA GLY A 29 9.86 14.12 -12.08
C GLY A 29 9.22 12.85 -11.52
N ILE A 30 7.91 12.87 -11.29
CA ILE A 30 7.16 11.72 -10.73
C ILE A 30 7.21 10.53 -11.68
N GLU A 31 6.94 10.74 -12.97
CA GLU A 31 7.07 9.68 -13.98
C GLU A 31 8.47 9.10 -14.04
N GLY A 32 9.50 9.96 -13.93
CA GLY A 32 10.89 9.55 -13.87
C GLY A 32 11.14 8.59 -12.71
N GLU A 33 10.68 8.94 -11.51
CA GLU A 33 10.83 8.09 -10.32
C GLU A 33 10.04 6.78 -10.43
N ILE A 34 8.81 6.81 -10.96
CA ILE A 34 8.03 5.60 -11.23
C ILE A 34 8.79 4.67 -12.20
N LYS A 35 9.35 5.22 -13.29
CA LYS A 35 10.13 4.45 -14.26
C LYS A 35 11.38 3.84 -13.63
N ARG A 36 12.08 4.58 -12.76
CA ARG A 36 13.25 4.09 -12.03
C ARG A 36 12.90 2.97 -11.05
N VAL A 37 11.77 3.08 -10.34
CA VAL A 37 11.24 2.02 -9.46
C VAL A 37 10.96 0.74 -10.27
N ILE A 38 10.25 0.88 -11.39
CA ILE A 38 9.91 -0.25 -12.29
C ILE A 38 11.17 -0.90 -12.87
N ALA A 39 12.15 -0.09 -13.27
CA ALA A 39 13.45 -0.55 -13.76
C ALA A 39 14.33 -1.19 -12.66
N GLY A 40 13.93 -1.10 -11.39
CA GLY A 40 14.63 -1.71 -10.27
C GLY A 40 15.78 -0.92 -9.69
N GLU A 41 15.89 0.36 -10.04
CA GLU A 41 16.95 1.25 -9.56
C GLU A 41 16.80 1.55 -8.05
N GLU A 42 15.58 1.46 -7.51
CA GLU A 42 15.25 1.70 -6.09
C GLU A 42 15.36 0.42 -5.23
N SER A 43 16.43 -0.35 -5.44
CA SER A 43 16.68 -1.63 -4.73
C SER A 43 16.99 -1.49 -3.23
N PHE A 44 17.16 -0.27 -2.71
CA PHE A 44 17.48 -0.04 -1.30
C PHE A 44 16.40 -0.58 -0.34
N TRP A 45 15.14 -0.56 -0.76
CA TRP A 45 14.00 -0.99 0.06
C TRP A 45 13.68 -2.49 -0.07
N TRP A 46 14.44 -3.23 -0.89
CA TRP A 46 14.15 -4.62 -1.26
C TRP A 46 15.40 -5.49 -1.44
N ASN A 47 15.43 -6.66 -0.80
CA ASN A 47 16.50 -7.64 -1.00
C ASN A 47 16.12 -8.67 -2.07
N ALA A 48 16.43 -8.36 -3.34
CA ALA A 48 16.14 -9.22 -4.50
C ALA A 48 16.71 -10.65 -4.33
N LYS A 49 17.91 -10.79 -3.76
CA LYS A 49 18.57 -12.08 -3.53
C LYS A 49 17.79 -12.99 -2.58
N LYS A 50 17.16 -12.41 -1.55
CA LYS A 50 16.33 -13.17 -0.59
C LYS A 50 14.98 -13.58 -1.21
N ALA A 51 14.47 -12.81 -2.16
CA ALA A 51 13.18 -13.06 -2.77
C ALA A 51 13.23 -13.94 -4.03
N GLY A 52 14.41 -14.15 -4.60
CA GLY A 52 14.59 -14.97 -5.81
C GLY A 52 13.98 -14.34 -7.08
N VAL A 53 13.65 -13.04 -7.03
CA VAL A 53 13.06 -12.26 -8.12
C VAL A 53 13.71 -10.87 -8.17
N THR A 54 13.91 -10.34 -9.37
CA THR A 54 14.37 -8.96 -9.58
C THR A 54 13.21 -7.98 -9.48
N SER A 55 13.51 -6.69 -9.34
CA SER A 55 12.45 -5.67 -9.36
C SER A 55 11.73 -5.62 -10.71
N ALA A 56 12.45 -5.83 -11.82
CA ALA A 56 11.84 -5.90 -13.14
C ALA A 56 10.82 -7.04 -13.23
N ASP A 57 11.16 -8.22 -12.69
CA ASP A 57 10.24 -9.38 -12.64
C ASP A 57 8.93 -9.08 -11.86
N LEU A 58 8.96 -8.13 -10.91
CA LEU A 58 7.77 -7.75 -10.14
C LEU A 58 6.77 -6.91 -10.95
N PHE A 59 7.24 -6.26 -12.02
CA PHE A 59 6.44 -5.37 -12.87
C PHE A 59 6.18 -5.94 -14.26
N GLU A 60 6.60 -7.20 -14.51
CA GLU A 60 6.19 -7.91 -15.71
C GLU A 60 4.65 -8.01 -15.76
N PRO A 61 4.03 -7.79 -16.93
CA PRO A 61 2.60 -7.90 -17.07
C PRO A 61 2.11 -9.29 -16.64
N PHE A 62 1.01 -9.31 -15.88
CA PHE A 62 0.30 -10.55 -15.61
C PHE A 62 -0.26 -11.15 -16.90
N PRO A 63 -0.44 -12.48 -16.96
CA PRO A 63 -1.18 -13.13 -18.04
C PRO A 63 -2.55 -12.47 -18.26
N LYS A 64 -3.00 -12.44 -19.52
CA LYS A 64 -4.34 -11.95 -19.83
C LYS A 64 -5.38 -12.93 -19.26
N GLU A 65 -6.23 -12.42 -18.39
CA GLU A 65 -7.32 -13.14 -17.76
C GLU A 65 -8.59 -12.28 -17.79
N GLU A 66 -9.75 -12.92 -17.66
CA GLU A 66 -11.01 -12.19 -17.55
C GLU A 66 -11.08 -11.48 -16.19
N SER A 67 -11.44 -10.19 -16.20
CA SER A 67 -11.64 -9.42 -14.97
C SER A 67 -12.82 -9.96 -14.15
N LYS A 68 -12.72 -9.83 -12.83
CA LYS A 68 -13.75 -10.19 -11.85
C LYS A 68 -13.92 -9.03 -10.85
N PRO A 69 -14.50 -7.88 -11.25
CA PRO A 69 -14.60 -6.69 -10.40
C PRO A 69 -15.32 -6.95 -9.07
N ASP A 70 -16.35 -7.79 -9.08
CA ASP A 70 -17.08 -8.19 -7.86
C ASP A 70 -16.20 -8.88 -6.80
N ALA A 71 -15.05 -9.44 -7.20
CA ALA A 71 -14.11 -10.10 -6.31
C ALA A 71 -13.15 -9.11 -5.60
N ILE A 72 -13.12 -7.82 -5.98
CA ILE A 72 -12.32 -6.78 -5.31
C ILE A 72 -12.69 -6.69 -3.82
N LYS A 73 -13.97 -6.86 -3.47
CA LYS A 73 -14.45 -6.84 -2.07
C LYS A 73 -13.71 -7.84 -1.17
N SER A 74 -13.23 -8.92 -1.76
CA SER A 74 -12.55 -9.99 -1.04
C SER A 74 -11.18 -9.52 -0.49
N ILE A 75 -10.57 -8.47 -1.04
CA ILE A 75 -9.37 -7.84 -0.48
C ILE A 75 -9.71 -7.15 0.86
N ALA A 76 -10.86 -6.50 0.94
CA ALA A 76 -11.34 -5.92 2.19
C ALA A 76 -11.65 -7.01 3.22
N ASP A 77 -12.24 -8.13 2.80
CA ASP A 77 -12.47 -9.29 3.68
C ASP A 77 -11.16 -9.85 4.24
N ALA A 78 -10.09 -9.91 3.43
CA ALA A 78 -8.76 -10.30 3.88
C ALA A 78 -8.19 -9.32 4.93
N LEU A 79 -8.44 -8.01 4.75
CA LEU A 79 -7.98 -6.98 5.68
C LEU A 79 -8.70 -7.03 7.03
N GLN A 80 -9.97 -7.45 7.08
CA GLN A 80 -10.76 -7.51 8.32
C GLN A 80 -10.07 -8.29 9.45
N ASN A 81 -9.26 -9.29 9.11
CA ASN A 81 -8.54 -10.11 10.10
C ASN A 81 -7.42 -9.37 10.83
N ASN A 82 -6.88 -8.29 10.25
CA ASN A 82 -5.76 -7.55 10.84
C ASN A 82 -5.93 -6.03 10.86
N VAL A 83 -7.10 -5.51 10.48
CA VAL A 83 -7.44 -4.07 10.47
C VAL A 83 -7.39 -3.42 11.86
N GLY A 84 -7.67 -4.18 12.91
CA GLY A 84 -7.77 -3.67 14.29
C GLY A 84 -6.44 -3.30 14.96
N GLU A 85 -5.32 -3.65 14.34
CA GLU A 85 -3.98 -3.37 14.85
C GLU A 85 -3.10 -2.76 13.76
N THR A 86 -2.18 -1.87 14.15
CA THR A 86 -1.13 -1.43 13.24
C THR A 86 -0.27 -2.64 12.86
N ARG A 87 -0.08 -2.90 11.56
CA ARG A 87 0.89 -3.89 11.07
C ARG A 87 1.92 -3.18 10.22
N GLN A 88 3.18 -3.24 10.65
CA GLN A 88 4.30 -2.47 10.11
C GLN A 88 3.96 -0.98 9.91
N SER A 89 3.56 -0.30 10.97
CA SER A 89 3.19 1.13 10.91
C SER A 89 1.99 1.42 9.98
N GLY A 90 1.12 0.43 9.74
CA GLY A 90 -0.12 0.60 8.97
C GLY A 90 -0.04 0.15 7.51
N HIS A 91 1.04 -0.51 7.10
CA HIS A 91 1.19 -1.00 5.72
C HIS A 91 0.08 -1.97 5.28
N ASN A 92 -0.52 -2.72 6.21
CA ASN A 92 -1.70 -3.55 5.90
C ASN A 92 -2.84 -2.71 5.32
N ILE A 93 -3.17 -1.60 5.97
CA ILE A 93 -4.25 -0.69 5.54
C ILE A 93 -3.84 0.03 4.25
N ILE A 94 -2.63 0.60 4.22
CA ILE A 94 -2.15 1.44 3.11
C ILE A 94 -2.15 0.65 1.80
N PHE A 95 -1.54 -0.55 1.80
CA PHE A 95 -1.43 -1.34 0.58
C PHE A 95 -2.77 -1.86 0.10
N ALA A 96 -3.61 -2.37 1.00
CA ALA A 96 -4.94 -2.85 0.63
C ALA A 96 -5.83 -1.72 0.09
N SER A 97 -5.78 -0.53 0.70
CA SER A 97 -6.59 0.63 0.27
C SER A 97 -6.18 1.15 -1.10
N LEU A 98 -4.86 1.30 -1.35
CA LEU A 98 -4.35 1.68 -2.66
C LEU A 98 -4.73 0.66 -3.74
N ALA A 99 -4.60 -0.62 -3.44
CA ALA A 99 -4.94 -1.68 -4.37
C ALA A 99 -6.44 -1.72 -4.69
N ILE A 100 -7.31 -1.55 -3.68
CA ILE A 100 -8.76 -1.50 -3.87
C ILE A 100 -9.15 -0.29 -4.73
N ARG A 101 -8.57 0.89 -4.49
CA ARG A 101 -8.80 2.08 -5.33
C ARG A 101 -8.38 1.78 -6.78
N ALA A 102 -7.18 1.25 -6.98
CA ALA A 102 -6.63 1.00 -8.31
C ALA A 102 -7.49 0.03 -9.12
N LEU A 103 -7.98 -1.05 -8.50
CA LEU A 103 -8.83 -2.02 -9.17
C LEU A 103 -10.25 -1.51 -9.43
N ARG A 104 -10.76 -0.54 -8.65
CA ARG A 104 -12.06 0.08 -8.90
C ARG A 104 -12.00 1.11 -10.02
N ASP A 105 -10.91 1.85 -10.10
CA ASP A 105 -10.71 2.83 -11.18
C ASP A 105 -10.35 2.12 -12.50
N HIS A 106 -9.73 0.94 -12.43
CA HIS A 106 -9.33 0.13 -13.59
C HIS A 106 -9.76 -1.34 -13.46
N GLU A 107 -11.06 -1.58 -13.55
CA GLU A 107 -11.68 -2.90 -13.35
C GLU A 107 -11.15 -4.00 -14.28
N ASP A 108 -10.63 -3.66 -15.46
CA ASP A 108 -10.01 -4.60 -16.41
C ASP A 108 -8.79 -5.33 -15.81
N PHE A 109 -8.13 -4.74 -14.81
CA PHE A 109 -7.00 -5.37 -14.11
C PHE A 109 -7.42 -6.17 -12.87
N ALA A 110 -8.71 -6.22 -12.53
CA ALA A 110 -9.25 -6.99 -11.41
C ALA A 110 -9.31 -8.50 -11.72
N THR A 111 -8.21 -9.08 -12.19
CA THR A 111 -8.12 -10.49 -12.55
C THR A 111 -7.99 -11.38 -11.30
N PRO A 112 -8.38 -12.66 -11.37
CA PRO A 112 -8.22 -13.61 -10.27
C PRO A 112 -6.79 -13.65 -9.71
N GLN A 113 -5.77 -13.65 -10.57
CA GLN A 113 -4.38 -13.70 -10.14
C GLN A 113 -3.94 -12.42 -9.38
N VAL A 114 -4.33 -11.24 -9.87
CA VAL A 114 -4.00 -9.95 -9.20
C VAL A 114 -4.67 -9.87 -7.84
N ILE A 115 -5.98 -10.18 -7.77
CA ILE A 115 -6.74 -10.19 -6.52
C ILE A 115 -6.14 -11.18 -5.52
N ALA A 116 -5.81 -12.40 -5.96
CA ALA A 116 -5.18 -13.40 -5.10
C ALA A 116 -3.82 -12.93 -4.57
N GLY A 117 -3.01 -12.25 -5.39
CA GLY A 117 -1.73 -11.68 -4.97
C GLY A 117 -1.89 -10.60 -3.89
N ILE A 118 -2.83 -9.68 -4.07
CA ILE A 118 -3.11 -8.61 -3.10
C ILE A 118 -3.66 -9.18 -1.79
N ARG A 119 -4.58 -10.16 -1.88
CA ARG A 119 -5.09 -10.88 -0.70
C ARG A 119 -3.95 -11.54 0.08
N LYS A 120 -3.09 -12.29 -0.60
CA LYS A 120 -1.95 -12.96 0.02
C LYS A 120 -0.99 -11.98 0.70
N LEU A 121 -0.74 -10.82 0.08
CA LEU A 121 0.04 -9.75 0.71
C LEU A 121 -0.64 -9.22 1.97
N THR A 122 -1.95 -8.99 1.91
CA THR A 122 -2.77 -8.46 3.00
C THR A 122 -2.82 -9.42 4.18
N GLU A 123 -3.10 -10.70 3.94
CA GLU A 123 -3.11 -11.78 4.93
C GLU A 123 -1.69 -12.02 5.51
N GLY A 124 -0.64 -11.77 4.72
CA GLY A 124 0.74 -11.83 5.18
C GLY A 124 1.08 -10.89 6.35
N PHE A 125 0.23 -9.89 6.62
CA PHE A 125 0.39 -8.98 7.76
C PHE A 125 -0.16 -9.53 9.08
N ASP A 126 -0.88 -10.65 9.10
CA ASP A 126 -1.52 -11.19 10.32
C ASP A 126 -0.53 -11.36 11.48
N ASN A 127 0.70 -11.74 11.16
CA ASN A 127 1.77 -11.97 12.14
C ASN A 127 2.86 -10.87 12.12
N ALA A 128 2.60 -9.75 11.44
CA ALA A 128 3.57 -8.67 11.35
C ALA A 128 3.62 -7.85 12.65
N HIS A 129 4.82 -7.36 12.97
CA HIS A 129 5.05 -6.48 14.11
C HIS A 129 4.29 -5.16 13.95
N ALA A 130 4.00 -4.47 15.06
CA ALA A 130 3.25 -3.22 15.03
C ALA A 130 3.90 -2.09 14.21
N GLY A 131 5.22 -2.17 14.01
CA GLY A 131 6.02 -1.10 13.45
C GLY A 131 6.75 -0.37 14.57
N ARG A 132 7.64 0.55 14.20
CA ARG A 132 8.40 1.37 15.13
C ARG A 132 8.46 2.81 14.63
N GLY A 133 8.43 3.76 15.56
CA GLY A 133 8.59 5.19 15.28
C GLY A 133 9.52 5.83 16.30
N PHE A 134 10.13 6.96 15.93
CA PHE A 134 10.93 7.76 16.83
C PHE A 134 10.07 8.86 17.47
N TYR A 135 10.03 8.90 18.80
CA TYR A 135 9.13 9.78 19.58
C TYR A 135 9.87 10.91 20.30
N GLY A 136 10.95 11.41 19.68
CA GLY A 136 11.80 12.46 20.22
C GLY A 136 12.94 11.93 21.10
N ASN A 137 13.89 12.80 21.42
CA ASN A 137 15.12 12.44 22.12
C ASN A 137 14.87 11.77 23.49
N ASP A 138 13.83 12.21 24.22
CA ASP A 138 13.55 11.71 25.57
C ASP A 138 12.95 10.30 25.57
N LYS A 139 12.14 9.95 24.57
CA LYS A 139 11.42 8.66 24.48
C LYS A 139 12.10 7.66 23.56
N GLY A 140 12.87 8.13 22.58
CA GLY A 140 13.56 7.28 21.62
C GLY A 140 12.61 6.52 20.69
N TRP A 141 13.05 5.33 20.28
CA TRP A 141 12.28 4.45 19.40
C TRP A 141 11.28 3.62 20.19
N LEU A 142 10.01 3.67 19.79
CA LEU A 142 8.94 2.85 20.37
C LEU A 142 8.28 2.00 19.29
N THR A 143 7.93 0.77 19.64
CA THR A 143 7.05 -0.08 18.83
C THR A 143 5.59 0.30 19.05
N GLY A 144 4.72 0.06 18.06
CA GLY A 144 3.31 0.47 18.13
C GLY A 144 2.57 -0.02 19.39
N ASN A 145 2.87 -1.23 19.87
CA ASN A 145 2.30 -1.77 21.12
C ASN A 145 2.84 -1.14 22.42
N GLN A 146 3.92 -0.35 22.35
CA GLN A 146 4.43 0.44 23.48
C GLN A 146 3.76 1.82 23.57
N VAL A 147 3.06 2.24 22.51
CA VAL A 147 2.34 3.51 22.48
C VAL A 147 1.03 3.34 23.24
N LYS A 148 0.96 3.95 24.42
CA LYS A 148 -0.29 4.03 25.18
C LYS A 148 -1.08 5.24 24.71
N LEU A 149 -2.24 5.00 24.14
CA LEU A 149 -3.19 6.06 23.81
C LEU A 149 -3.91 6.50 25.09
N SER A 150 -4.10 7.81 25.24
CA SER A 150 -4.95 8.36 26.30
C SER A 150 -6.41 7.95 26.04
N PRO A 151 -7.23 7.66 27.07
CA PRO A 151 -8.65 7.38 26.90
C PRO A 151 -9.40 8.54 26.22
N ASP A 152 -9.04 9.77 26.57
CA ASP A 152 -9.43 11.00 25.89
C ASP A 152 -8.41 11.32 24.80
N ASN A 153 -8.48 10.56 23.72
CA ASN A 153 -7.60 10.75 22.57
C ASN A 153 -8.04 11.89 21.65
N ASN A 154 -9.19 12.54 21.93
CA ASN A 154 -9.79 13.62 21.13
C ASN A 154 -9.79 13.32 19.61
N PHE A 155 -9.77 12.03 19.24
CA PHE A 155 -9.84 11.66 17.83
C PHE A 155 -11.22 12.08 17.31
N PRO A 156 -11.28 12.71 16.13
CA PRO A 156 -12.55 13.01 15.49
C PRO A 156 -13.38 11.73 15.40
N LYS A 157 -14.57 11.76 15.97
CA LYS A 157 -15.54 10.69 15.78
C LYS A 157 -16.29 11.01 14.51
N TYR A 158 -16.14 10.15 13.51
CA TYR A 158 -16.90 10.25 12.28
C TYR A 158 -18.11 9.33 12.39
N GLU A 159 -19.31 9.90 12.22
CA GLU A 159 -20.57 9.15 12.19
C GLU A 159 -20.84 8.53 10.82
N SER A 160 -20.10 8.95 9.79
CA SER A 160 -20.22 8.44 8.43
C SER A 160 -18.93 8.67 7.62
N ILE A 161 -18.77 7.91 6.53
CA ILE A 161 -17.64 8.08 5.61
C ILE A 161 -17.54 9.52 5.07
N PRO A 162 -18.63 10.19 4.64
CA PRO A 162 -18.55 11.59 4.17
C PRO A 162 -18.06 12.61 5.20
N GLN A 163 -18.10 12.29 6.50
CA GLN A 163 -17.50 13.17 7.52
C GLN A 163 -15.98 12.99 7.65
N MET A 164 -15.46 11.87 7.14
CA MET A 164 -14.04 11.49 7.22
C MET A 164 -13.21 12.03 6.06
N VAL A 165 -13.83 12.28 4.91
CA VAL A 165 -13.20 12.74 3.65
C VAL A 165 -13.49 14.20 3.36
#